data_AF-A0A1X2EJ21-F1
#
_entry.id   AF-A0A1X2EJ21-F1
#
_cell.length_a   1.000
_cell.length_b   1.000
_cell.length_c   1.000
_cell.angle_alpha   90.00
_cell.angle_beta   90.00
_cell.angle_gamma   90.00
#
_symmetry.space_group_name_H-M   'P 1'
#
loop_
_entity.id
_entity.type
_entity.pdbx_description
1 polymer ?
#
loop_
_entity_poly.entity_id
_entity_poly.type
_entity_poly.pdbx_seq_one_letter_code
_entity_poly.pdbx_strand_id
1 'polypeptide(L)'
;MAELDGAIRPDGQAALVVQTFFGVTSRPVPADRVEGVAQALAGDDASALYQIGYSFAPFHCPDCAASYCGEHWSWRTFEDELYSGIEGDCPRGHFHVLAY
;
A
#
# COMPACT_ATOMS: atom_id res chain seq x y z
N MET A 1 4.84 -7.54 18.46
CA MET A 1 4.50 -6.11 18.46
C MET A 1 5.73 -5.39 17.91
N ALA A 2 5.65 -4.83 16.70
CA ALA A 2 6.76 -4.09 16.14
C ALA A 2 6.80 -2.70 16.78
N GLU A 3 7.92 -2.36 17.42
CA GLU A 3 8.16 -1.03 17.96
C GLU A 3 8.26 -0.03 16.79
N LEU A 4 7.40 0.98 16.81
CA LEU A 4 7.46 2.10 15.88
C LEU A 4 8.54 3.06 16.41
N ASP A 5 9.75 2.93 15.89
CA ASP A 5 10.87 3.81 16.23
C ASP A 5 10.49 5.28 16.04
N GLY A 6 10.53 6.01 17.16
CA GLY A 6 10.10 7.40 17.33
C GLY A 6 11.06 8.41 16.70
N ALA A 7 11.24 8.37 15.39
CA ALA A 7 11.83 9.48 14.65
C ALA A 7 10.81 10.63 14.60
N ILE A 8 11.10 11.73 15.30
CA ILE A 8 10.34 12.98 15.20
C ILE A 8 10.32 13.41 13.74
N ARG A 9 9.13 13.38 13.13
CA ARG A 9 8.93 13.84 11.74
C ARG A 9 8.85 15.37 11.73
N PRO A 10 9.45 16.05 10.74
CA PRO A 10 9.24 17.48 10.56
C PRO A 10 7.74 17.82 10.52
N ASP A 11 7.37 18.98 11.06
CA ASP A 11 5.97 19.41 11.12
C ASP A 11 5.30 19.31 9.74
N GLY A 12 4.09 18.76 9.72
CA GLY A 12 3.30 18.56 8.51
C GLY A 12 3.63 17.29 7.70
N GLN A 13 4.64 16.49 8.08
CA GLN A 13 4.90 15.21 7.42
C GLN A 13 4.32 14.05 8.23
N ALA A 14 3.52 13.21 7.57
CA ALA A 14 3.05 11.95 8.14
C ALA A 14 3.72 10.77 7.42
N ALA A 15 3.44 9.57 7.90
CA ALA A 15 3.77 8.34 7.19
C ALA A 15 2.75 7.28 7.60
N LEU A 16 2.40 6.47 6.63
CA LEU A 16 1.44 5.41 6.74
C LEU A 16 2.17 4.10 7.06
N VAL A 17 1.71 3.38 8.08
CA VAL A 17 2.16 2.01 8.34
C VAL A 17 1.32 1.07 7.50
N VAL A 18 1.98 0.28 6.64
CA VAL A 18 1.32 -0.57 5.65
C VAL A 18 1.82 -2.00 5.77
N GLN A 19 0.88 -2.94 5.89
CA GLN A 19 1.17 -4.36 5.68
C GLN A 19 1.35 -4.62 4.18
N THR A 20 2.52 -5.11 3.80
CA THR A 20 2.86 -5.47 2.41
C THR A 20 3.12 -6.98 2.30
N PHE A 21 3.39 -7.45 1.08
CA PHE A 21 3.82 -8.83 0.81
C PHE A 21 5.19 -9.18 1.43
N PHE A 22 6.04 -8.19 1.75
CA PHE A 22 7.32 -8.40 2.43
C PHE A 22 7.25 -8.17 3.95
N GLY A 23 6.05 -7.92 4.48
CA GLY A 23 5.84 -7.55 5.88
C GLY A 23 5.45 -6.08 6.05
N VAL A 24 5.55 -5.58 7.29
CA VAL A 24 5.14 -4.22 7.64
C VAL A 24 6.19 -3.20 7.20
N THR A 25 5.78 -2.17 6.48
CA THR A 25 6.64 -1.04 6.07
C THR A 25 6.01 0.29 6.43
N SER A 26 6.81 1.36 6.50
CA SER A 26 6.32 2.73 6.64
C SER A 26 6.50 3.48 5.32
N ARG A 27 5.46 4.16 4.84
CA ARG A 27 5.48 4.94 3.60
C ARG A 27 5.29 6.43 3.89
N PRO A 28 6.21 7.31 3.46
CA PRO A 28 6.06 8.74 3.71
C PRO A 28 4.79 9.28 3.07
N VAL A 29 4.09 10.15 3.78
CA VAL A 29 2.88 10.84 3.30
C VAL A 29 3.19 12.34 3.20
N PRO A 30 3.20 12.91 1.98
CA PRO A 30 3.34 14.34 1.77
C PRO A 30 2.27 15.14 2.53
N ALA A 31 2.64 16.33 3.00
CA ALA A 31 1.78 17.18 3.84
C ALA A 31 0.40 17.46 3.22
N ASP A 32 0.36 17.68 1.91
CA ASP A 32 -0.84 17.94 1.11
C ASP A 32 -1.78 16.72 0.98
N ARG A 33 -1.32 15.52 1.37
CA ARG A 33 -2.10 14.28 1.30
C ARG A 33 -2.52 13.74 2.66
N VAL A 34 -2.03 14.31 3.75
CA VAL A 34 -2.27 13.81 5.12
C VAL A 34 -3.77 13.73 5.44
N GLU A 35 -4.52 14.80 5.11
CA GLU A 35 -5.96 14.84 5.38
C GLU A 35 -6.72 13.78 4.59
N GLY A 36 -6.40 13.61 3.31
CA GLY A 36 -7.01 12.58 2.46
C GLY A 36 -6.71 11.16 2.96
N VAL A 37 -5.48 10.89 3.40
CA VAL A 37 -5.11 9.60 4.00
C VAL A 37 -5.87 9.38 5.31
N ALA A 38 -5.95 10.39 6.18
CA ALA A 38 -6.66 10.29 7.44
C ALA A 38 -8.16 10.03 7.25
N GLN A 39 -8.78 10.70 6.27
CA GLN A 39 -10.19 10.49 5.93
C GLN A 39 -10.45 9.08 5.39
N ALA A 40 -9.60 8.60 4.48
CA ALA A 40 -9.71 7.25 3.93
C ALA A 40 -9.54 6.17 5.01
N LEU A 41 -8.60 6.36 5.94
CA LEU A 41 -8.43 5.47 7.10
C LEU A 41 -9.65 5.49 8.02
N ALA A 42 -10.22 6.66 8.31
CA ALA A 42 -11.41 6.77 9.16
C ALA A 42 -12.66 6.11 8.54
N GLY A 43 -12.69 5.98 7.21
CA GLY A 43 -13.77 5.34 6.46
C GLY A 43 -13.52 3.89 6.04
N ASP A 44 -12.39 3.28 6.44
CA ASP A 44 -11.94 1.96 5.96
C ASP A 44 -11.93 1.86 4.40
N ASP A 45 -11.65 2.97 3.72
CA ASP A 45 -11.74 3.09 2.27
C ASP A 45 -10.41 2.74 1.59
N ALA A 46 -10.21 1.44 1.36
CA ALA A 46 -9.04 0.93 0.66
C ALA A 46 -8.93 1.45 -0.78
N SER A 47 -10.06 1.76 -1.43
CA SER A 47 -10.06 2.32 -2.80
C SER A 47 -9.51 3.75 -2.79
N ALA A 48 -9.93 4.58 -1.84
CA ALA A 48 -9.40 5.93 -1.67
C ALA A 48 -7.90 5.90 -1.34
N LEU A 49 -7.47 5.00 -0.44
CA LEU A 49 -6.04 4.82 -0.15
C LEU A 49 -5.25 4.42 -1.41
N TYR A 50 -5.76 3.47 -2.20
CA TYR A 50 -5.14 3.04 -3.45
C TYR A 50 -5.01 4.18 -4.47
N GLN A 51 -6.04 5.03 -4.59
CA GLN A 51 -6.03 6.19 -5.48
C GLN A 51 -5.02 7.26 -5.05
N ILE A 52 -4.81 7.45 -3.75
CA ILE A 52 -3.76 8.35 -3.23
C ILE A 52 -2.37 7.79 -3.54
N GLY A 53 -2.21 6.48 -3.41
CA GLY A 53 -1.02 5.75 -3.81
C GLY A 53 -1.25 4.24 -3.71
N TYR A 54 -1.02 3.51 -4.80
CA TYR A 54 -1.30 2.08 -4.86
C TYR A 54 -0.61 1.27 -3.74
N SER A 55 0.59 1.72 -3.31
CA SER A 55 1.36 1.11 -2.22
C SER A 55 0.78 1.33 -0.82
N PHE A 56 -0.27 2.16 -0.67
CA PHE A 56 -0.97 2.37 0.60
C PHE A 56 -2.05 1.31 0.84
N ALA A 57 -2.51 0.64 -0.21
CA ALA A 57 -3.49 -0.45 -0.14
C ALA A 57 -3.07 -1.61 -1.07
N PRO A 58 -1.94 -2.28 -0.81
CA PRO A 58 -1.33 -3.25 -1.73
C PRO A 58 -2.17 -4.51 -1.96
N PHE A 59 -3.23 -4.73 -1.18
CA PHE A 59 -4.14 -5.87 -1.34
C PHE A 59 -5.51 -5.49 -1.90
N HIS A 60 -5.68 -4.24 -2.32
CA HIS A 60 -6.88 -3.76 -3.01
C HIS A 60 -6.76 -3.97 -4.51
N CYS A 61 -7.77 -4.59 -5.13
CA CYS A 61 -7.87 -4.68 -6.58
C CYS A 61 -8.87 -3.61 -7.08
N PRO A 62 -8.41 -2.60 -7.85
CA PRO A 62 -9.27 -1.51 -8.33
C PRO A 62 -10.34 -2.01 -9.32
N ASP A 63 -10.06 -3.04 -10.12
CA ASP A 63 -11.02 -3.61 -11.06
C ASP A 63 -12.16 -4.37 -10.36
N CYS A 64 -11.84 -5.04 -9.25
CA CYS A 64 -12.86 -5.68 -8.42
C CYS A 64 -13.61 -4.71 -7.50
N ALA A 65 -13.04 -3.52 -7.27
CA ALA A 65 -13.37 -2.65 -6.15
C ALA A 65 -13.44 -3.42 -4.81
N ALA A 66 -12.46 -4.32 -4.59
CA ALA A 66 -12.45 -5.23 -3.44
C ALA A 66 -11.04 -5.46 -2.90
N SER A 67 -10.96 -5.69 -1.58
CA SER A 67 -9.71 -6.01 -0.87
C SER A 67 -9.67 -7.48 -0.48
N TYR A 68 -8.50 -8.09 -0.63
CA TYR A 68 -8.23 -9.49 -0.28
C TYR A 68 -7.06 -9.56 0.72
N CYS A 69 -6.82 -10.71 1.35
CA CYS A 69 -5.55 -10.88 2.09
C CYS A 69 -4.41 -11.20 1.11
N GLY A 70 -3.17 -10.87 1.46
CA GLY A 70 -2.01 -11.15 0.61
C GLY A 70 -1.84 -12.62 0.22
N GLU A 71 -2.32 -13.56 1.04
CA GLU A 71 -2.28 -15.00 0.74
C GLU A 71 -3.20 -15.43 -0.41
N HIS A 72 -4.25 -14.65 -0.69
CA HIS A 72 -5.17 -14.95 -1.79
C HIS A 72 -4.66 -14.42 -3.15
N TRP A 73 -3.67 -13.53 -3.14
CA TRP A 73 -3.05 -13.06 -4.37
C TRP A 73 -2.10 -14.14 -4.91
N SER A 74 -2.11 -14.33 -6.22
CA SER A 74 -1.09 -15.12 -6.91
C SER A 74 0.00 -14.17 -7.39
N TRP A 75 1.08 -14.03 -6.62
CA TRP A 75 2.10 -13.01 -6.87
C TRP A 75 3.51 -13.60 -6.99
N ARG A 76 4.40 -12.83 -7.60
CA ARG A 76 5.84 -13.13 -7.72
C ARG A 76 6.67 -11.85 -7.61
N THR A 77 7.92 -11.99 -7.22
CA THR A 77 8.91 -10.93 -7.35
C THR A 77 9.40 -10.84 -8.79
N PHE A 78 9.69 -9.63 -9.26
CA PHE A 78 10.38 -9.39 -10.53
C PHE A 78 11.60 -8.50 -10.29
N GLU A 79 12.58 -8.63 -11.17
CA GLU A 79 13.78 -7.79 -11.23
C GLU A 79 14.10 -7.55 -12.71
N ASP A 80 14.20 -6.27 -13.08
CA ASP A 80 14.66 -5.80 -14.38
C ASP A 80 15.86 -4.85 -14.21
N GLU A 81 16.36 -4.28 -15.31
CA GLU A 81 17.57 -3.43 -15.29
C GLU A 81 17.42 -2.14 -14.47
N LEU A 82 16.19 -1.68 -14.24
CA LEU A 82 15.87 -0.39 -13.60
C LEU A 82 15.08 -0.54 -12.29
N TYR A 83 14.32 -1.63 -12.15
CA TYR A 83 13.35 -1.81 -11.09
C TYR A 83 13.33 -3.26 -10.59
N SER A 84 13.07 -3.42 -9.30
CA SER A 84 12.62 -4.68 -8.73
C SER A 84 11.34 -4.45 -7.97
N GLY A 85 10.49 -5.47 -7.87
CA GLY A 85 9.16 -5.28 -7.32
C GLY A 85 8.37 -6.55 -7.20
N ILE A 86 7.07 -6.38 -6.97
CA ILE A 86 6.09 -7.46 -6.95
C ILE A 86 5.04 -7.18 -8.00
N GLU A 87 4.67 -8.24 -8.70
CA GLU A 87 3.49 -8.28 -9.54
C GLU A 87 2.64 -9.49 -9.17
N GLY A 88 1.35 -9.41 -9.46
CA GLY A 88 0.47 -10.55 -9.21
C GLY A 88 -0.94 -10.34 -9.66
N ASP A 89 -1.69 -11.43 -9.61
CA ASP A 89 -3.08 -11.51 -9.96
C ASP A 89 -3.94 -11.56 -8.70
N CYS A 90 -5.00 -10.76 -8.66
CA CYS A 90 -6.01 -10.88 -7.62
C CYS A 90 -6.79 -12.21 -7.76
N PRO A 91 -7.61 -12.61 -6.77
CA PRO A 91 -8.39 -13.85 -6.84
C PRO A 91 -9.36 -13.96 -8.03
N ARG A 92 -9.61 -12.84 -8.74
CA ARG A 92 -10.44 -12.79 -9.94
C ARG A 92 -9.64 -12.72 -11.25
N GLY A 93 -8.30 -12.76 -11.19
CA GLY A 93 -7.43 -12.81 -12.36
C GLY A 93 -7.03 -11.46 -12.95
N HIS A 94 -7.18 -10.36 -12.23
CA HIS A 94 -6.68 -9.04 -12.68
C HIS A 94 -5.23 -8.85 -12.23
N PHE A 95 -4.34 -8.60 -13.20
CA PHE A 95 -2.92 -8.37 -13.01
C PHE A 95 -2.61 -6.94 -12.53
N HIS A 96 -1.74 -6.82 -11.53
CA HIS A 96 -1.24 -5.53 -11.05
C HIS A 96 0.24 -5.60 -10.65
N VAL A 97 0.93 -4.47 -10.81
CA VAL A 97 2.20 -4.21 -10.11
C VAL A 97 1.84 -3.75 -8.70
N LEU A 98 2.27 -4.52 -7.71
CA LEU A 98 1.82 -4.42 -6.31
C LEU A 98 2.78 -3.61 -5.44
N ALA A 99 4.06 -3.58 -5.80
CA ALA A 99 5.09 -2.77 -5.15
C ALA A 99 6.31 -2.61 -6.08
N TYR A 100 6.97 -1.46 -6.01
CA TYR A 100 8.37 -1.22 -6.43
C TYR A 100 9.13 -0.50 -5.29
#